data_AF-A0A6I9QQ78-F1
#
_entry.id   AF-A0A6I9QQ78-F1
#
_cell.length_a   1.000
_cell.length_b   1.000
_cell.length_c   1.000
_cell.angle_alpha   90.00
_cell.angle_beta   90.00
_cell.angle_gamma   90.00
#
_symmetry.space_group_name_H-M   'P 1'
#
loop_
_entity.id
_entity.type
_entity.pdbx_description
1 polymer ?
#
loop_
_entity_poly.entity_id
_entity_poly.type
_entity_poly.pdbx_seq_one_letter_code
_entity_poly.pdbx_strand_id
1 'polypeptide(L)'
;TVYYFNCRIAYPPLPDIEYRSSSGEEDIVRHVFRWDVTPYQQVFENGFQARRQQGTPDEVYYDLDRYVHHGGRPLDSTRPANYAFVSTTLSSAWHPSLQPGDPPREVYRYEIFAPGGIWVAETLGDRYRYPSQDEVCFVAGIAPQYIRSAQLFRLTVDGRFTRAARVDNTIKVNGRFNPQSHPSRLLNIRRPVFDYRAENGTAANLVINVYRPQRDKREASTDPNSAEWYAGKVADFKSYINAAFRSSRQSEAYLFMKNEYVRVNYAPGTTGDWVVNGPLLICNGFPTLTDAAFAEYGIDCAFGSHDGSEAFVFSMNLCAQISYTPGTTNDKISKGPMTIAAMFPFFKRTVFESGVDAAFESTTSYEAYLFKGNQYALINYGSDSHLIAIRLITQGFPSLKNTIFESGIDAAFASHRYNEAYLFKGDSYALINFAPATTDDYIIGGVKKISSHWPSLRSILPRKNRGLDVHDHTIPDARSHRDHDEL
;
A
#
# COMPACT_ATOMS: atom_id res chain seq x y z
N THR A 1 4.78 -32.78 3.88
CA THR A 1 4.40 -31.99 5.07
C THR A 1 4.51 -30.53 4.70
N VAL A 2 3.39 -29.90 4.34
CA VAL A 2 3.36 -28.51 3.91
C VAL A 2 3.38 -27.66 5.17
N TYR A 3 4.53 -27.08 5.48
CA TYR A 3 4.62 -26.10 6.55
C TYR A 3 3.85 -24.85 6.10
N TYR A 4 2.76 -24.56 6.81
CA TYR A 4 2.08 -23.27 6.77
C TYR A 4 3.05 -22.21 7.28
N PHE A 5 3.89 -21.67 6.40
CA PHE A 5 4.62 -20.42 6.63
C PHE A 5 3.86 -19.28 5.94
N ASN A 6 2.60 -19.11 6.34
CA ASN A 6 2.12 -17.76 6.58
C ASN A 6 2.67 -17.47 7.98
N CYS A 7 3.45 -16.42 8.19
CA CYS A 7 3.91 -16.05 9.54
C CYS A 7 2.68 -16.08 10.47
N ARG A 8 2.52 -17.15 11.25
CA ARG A 8 1.43 -17.25 12.20
C ARG A 8 1.75 -16.16 13.19
N ILE A 9 1.00 -15.05 13.14
CA ILE A 9 1.03 -14.08 14.23
C ILE A 9 0.90 -14.93 15.48
N ALA A 10 1.85 -14.75 16.42
CA ALA A 10 1.81 -15.50 17.67
C ALA A 10 0.37 -15.45 18.20
N TYR A 11 -0.12 -16.54 18.79
CA TYR A 11 -1.47 -16.55 19.36
C TYR A 11 -1.36 -16.84 20.86
N PRO A 12 -1.52 -15.82 21.73
CA PRO A 12 -1.82 -14.42 21.42
C PRO A 12 -0.65 -13.67 20.75
N PRO A 13 -0.92 -12.59 19.98
CA PRO A 13 0.15 -11.76 19.40
C PRO A 13 1.10 -11.28 20.50
N LEU A 14 2.39 -11.21 20.18
CA LEU A 14 3.34 -10.59 21.09
C LEU A 14 2.96 -9.11 21.23
N PRO A 15 2.66 -8.63 22.45
CA PRO A 15 2.02 -7.33 22.66
C PRO A 15 2.87 -6.15 22.19
N ASP A 16 4.18 -6.35 22.06
CA ASP A 16 5.15 -5.31 21.71
C ASP A 16 5.66 -5.46 20.26
N ILE A 17 5.03 -6.30 19.43
CA ILE A 17 5.42 -6.49 18.02
C ILE A 17 4.24 -6.19 17.11
N GLU A 18 4.43 -5.21 16.24
CA GLU A 18 3.49 -4.87 15.19
C GLU A 18 3.84 -5.62 13.90
N TYR A 19 2.89 -6.44 13.45
CA TYR A 19 3.02 -7.25 12.25
C TYR A 19 2.28 -6.60 11.09
N ARG A 20 2.77 -6.80 9.87
CA ARG A 20 1.95 -6.55 8.68
C ARG A 20 0.67 -7.39 8.75
N SER A 21 -0.46 -6.79 8.39
CA SER A 21 -1.75 -7.47 8.38
C SER A 21 -1.72 -8.66 7.41
N SER A 22 -1.86 -9.87 7.95
CA SER A 22 -2.02 -11.12 7.17
C SER A 22 -3.50 -11.49 6.94
N SER A 23 -4.41 -10.60 7.32
CA SER A 23 -5.85 -10.78 7.12
C SER A 23 -6.16 -10.68 5.62
N GLY A 24 -6.94 -11.62 5.09
CA GLY A 24 -7.51 -11.50 3.75
C GLY A 24 -6.49 -11.37 2.61
N GLU A 25 -5.25 -11.88 2.78
CA GLU A 25 -4.14 -11.82 1.82
C GLU A 25 -3.52 -10.42 1.61
N GLU A 26 -3.82 -9.45 2.48
CA GLU A 26 -3.42 -8.05 2.27
C GLU A 26 -1.89 -7.84 2.19
N ASP A 27 -1.09 -8.60 2.92
CA ASP A 27 0.37 -8.57 2.92
C ASP A 27 1.01 -9.21 1.67
N ILE A 28 0.48 -10.35 1.25
CA ILE A 28 0.97 -11.15 0.13
C ILE A 28 0.54 -10.57 -1.23
N VAL A 29 -0.44 -9.67 -1.28
CA VAL A 29 -0.77 -8.93 -2.50
C VAL A 29 0.02 -7.62 -2.66
N ARG A 30 0.82 -7.18 -1.68
CA ARG A 30 1.59 -5.93 -1.77
C ARG A 30 3.09 -6.21 -1.73
N HIS A 31 3.84 -5.55 -2.59
CA HIS A 31 5.28 -5.78 -2.68
C HIS A 31 6.03 -5.09 -1.54
N VAL A 32 7.15 -5.68 -1.14
CA VAL A 32 8.27 -5.00 -0.52
C VAL A 32 9.48 -5.14 -1.43
N PHE A 33 10.46 -4.26 -1.30
CA PHE A 33 11.68 -4.31 -2.05
C PHE A 33 12.87 -4.72 -1.18
N ARG A 34 13.81 -5.43 -1.78
CA ARG A 34 15.11 -5.70 -1.17
C ARG A 34 16.19 -5.41 -2.19
N TRP A 35 17.21 -4.68 -1.80
CA TRP A 35 18.40 -4.55 -2.61
C TRP A 35 19.42 -5.60 -2.15
N ASP A 36 20.15 -6.23 -3.07
CA ASP A 36 21.18 -7.23 -2.74
C ASP A 36 22.19 -7.38 -3.88
N VAL A 37 23.44 -7.72 -3.56
CA VAL A 37 24.45 -8.09 -4.58
C VAL A 37 24.34 -9.55 -5.04
N THR A 38 23.64 -10.39 -4.28
CA THR A 38 23.42 -11.79 -4.63
C THR A 38 22.74 -11.86 -6.00
N PRO A 39 23.25 -12.66 -6.97
CA PRO A 39 22.64 -12.79 -8.28
C PRO A 39 21.23 -13.38 -8.25
N TYR A 40 20.37 -12.92 -9.16
CA TYR A 40 18.96 -13.34 -9.21
C TYR A 40 18.77 -14.84 -9.38
N GLN A 41 19.70 -15.54 -10.04
CA GLN A 41 19.64 -17.00 -10.20
C GLN A 41 19.66 -17.71 -8.84
N GLN A 42 20.55 -17.27 -7.94
CA GLN A 42 20.69 -17.85 -6.61
C GLN A 42 19.49 -17.51 -5.72
N VAL A 43 19.02 -16.26 -5.79
CA VAL A 43 17.86 -15.81 -4.99
C VAL A 43 16.56 -16.46 -5.45
N PHE A 44 16.33 -16.58 -6.76
CA PHE A 44 15.13 -17.24 -7.29
C PHE A 44 15.11 -18.75 -7.02
N GLU A 45 16.28 -19.35 -6.81
CA GLU A 45 16.38 -20.77 -6.45
C GLU A 45 16.24 -21.02 -4.95
N ASN A 46 16.89 -20.21 -4.11
CA ASN A 46 17.08 -20.51 -2.69
C ASN A 46 16.32 -19.57 -1.73
N GLY A 47 15.80 -18.46 -2.25
CA GLY A 47 15.26 -17.37 -1.44
C GLY A 47 16.34 -16.59 -0.70
N PHE A 48 15.90 -15.75 0.24
CA PHE A 48 16.76 -15.10 1.22
C PHE A 48 16.74 -15.89 2.52
N GLN A 49 17.89 -16.04 3.16
CA GLN A 49 18.02 -16.79 4.41
C GLN A 49 18.86 -16.00 5.40
N ALA A 50 18.33 -15.77 6.59
CA ALA A 50 19.14 -15.37 7.74
C ALA A 50 20.06 -16.56 8.09
N ARG A 51 21.33 -16.26 8.33
CA ARG A 51 22.29 -17.27 8.80
C ARG A 51 22.65 -16.92 10.24
N ARG A 52 22.85 -17.93 11.08
CA ARG A 52 23.34 -17.71 12.44
C ARG A 52 24.84 -17.93 12.47
N GLN A 53 25.62 -16.91 12.82
CA GLN A 53 27.02 -17.09 13.14
C GLN A 53 27.16 -17.96 14.41
N GLN A 54 28.11 -18.89 14.38
CA GLN A 54 28.40 -19.77 15.51
C GLN A 54 28.80 -18.94 16.74
N GLY A 55 28.18 -19.22 17.89
CA GLY A 55 28.47 -18.53 19.16
C GLY A 55 27.67 -17.26 19.41
N THR A 56 26.83 -16.80 18.48
CA THR A 56 25.94 -15.64 18.70
C THR A 56 24.84 -16.00 19.71
N PRO A 57 24.71 -15.30 20.86
CA PRO A 57 23.64 -15.55 21.83
C PRO A 57 22.25 -15.25 21.27
N ASP A 58 21.22 -15.92 21.78
CA ASP A 58 19.82 -15.69 21.35
C ASP A 58 19.38 -14.24 21.61
N GLU A 59 19.84 -13.63 22.71
CA GLU A 59 19.63 -12.23 23.08
C GLU A 59 20.18 -11.23 22.05
N VAL A 60 21.10 -11.67 21.19
CA VAL A 60 21.63 -10.85 20.09
C VAL A 60 20.98 -11.24 18.78
N TYR A 61 20.81 -12.54 18.56
CA TYR A 61 20.29 -13.09 17.31
C TYR A 61 18.84 -12.68 17.03
N TYR A 62 18.01 -12.58 18.07
CA TYR A 62 16.58 -12.24 17.95
C TYR A 62 16.26 -10.79 18.37
N ASP A 63 17.27 -9.95 18.60
CA ASP A 63 17.07 -8.56 18.99
C ASP A 63 16.87 -7.65 17.77
N LEU A 64 15.61 -7.27 17.53
CA LEU A 64 15.21 -6.41 16.42
C LEU A 64 15.78 -4.99 16.55
N ASP A 65 15.78 -4.43 17.76
CA ASP A 65 16.28 -3.06 18.00
C ASP A 65 17.78 -3.00 17.66
N ARG A 66 18.53 -3.99 18.15
CA ARG A 66 19.94 -4.13 17.82
C ARG A 66 20.18 -4.45 16.35
N TYR A 67 19.33 -5.25 15.72
CA TYR A 67 19.44 -5.53 14.28
C TYR A 67 19.36 -4.25 13.45
N VAL A 68 18.39 -3.41 13.74
CA VAL A 68 18.14 -2.18 12.98
C VAL A 68 19.24 -1.15 13.22
N HIS A 69 19.68 -0.96 14.47
CA HIS A 69 20.68 0.06 14.82
C HIS A 69 22.14 -0.39 14.66
N HIS A 70 22.41 -1.71 14.64
CA HIS A 70 23.77 -2.24 14.65
C HIS A 70 24.02 -3.39 13.68
N GLY A 71 22.97 -4.00 13.11
CA GLY A 71 23.09 -5.10 12.15
C GLY A 71 23.67 -4.67 10.81
N GLY A 72 23.67 -3.36 10.56
CA GLY A 72 24.40 -2.74 9.49
C GLY A 72 23.65 -2.79 8.17
N ARG A 73 23.05 -1.65 7.83
CA ARG A 73 22.56 -1.21 6.51
C ARG A 73 21.57 -2.19 5.82
N PRO A 74 20.45 -1.73 5.25
CA PRO A 74 19.56 -2.63 4.51
C PRO A 74 20.14 -3.19 3.19
N LEU A 75 21.45 -3.00 2.93
CA LEU A 75 22.20 -3.57 1.82
C LEU A 75 23.63 -3.94 2.20
N ASP A 76 23.83 -4.82 3.16
CA ASP A 76 25.11 -5.50 3.20
C ASP A 76 24.97 -7.01 3.40
N SER A 77 24.63 -7.70 2.31
CA SER A 77 24.70 -9.16 2.25
C SER A 77 26.11 -9.74 2.42
N THR A 78 27.13 -8.89 2.62
CA THR A 78 28.50 -9.29 2.94
C THR A 78 28.84 -9.17 4.43
N ARG A 79 27.96 -8.61 5.27
CA ARG A 79 28.14 -8.58 6.72
C ARG A 79 27.83 -9.94 7.37
N PRO A 80 28.52 -10.29 8.47
CA PRO A 80 28.24 -11.52 9.20
C PRO A 80 26.78 -11.53 9.64
N ALA A 81 26.07 -12.59 9.25
CA ALA A 81 24.68 -12.80 9.63
C ALA A 81 24.63 -13.16 11.13
N ASN A 82 24.47 -12.12 11.95
CA ASN A 82 24.38 -12.22 13.40
C ASN A 82 22.94 -12.13 13.89
N TYR A 83 21.98 -12.09 12.97
CA TYR A 83 20.61 -11.76 13.27
C TYR A 83 19.65 -12.66 12.51
N ALA A 84 18.49 -12.90 13.11
CA ALA A 84 17.43 -13.73 12.59
C ALA A 84 16.58 -13.03 11.52
N PHE A 85 16.98 -11.87 11.00
CA PHE A 85 16.12 -11.00 10.19
C PHE A 85 16.67 -10.79 8.78
N VAL A 86 15.75 -10.66 7.82
CA VAL A 86 15.98 -10.19 6.45
C VAL A 86 15.19 -8.92 6.25
N SER A 87 15.88 -7.77 6.16
CA SER A 87 15.26 -6.47 5.87
C SER A 87 14.76 -6.38 4.43
N THR A 88 13.65 -5.67 4.31
CA THR A 88 13.04 -5.18 3.07
C THR A 88 12.49 -3.77 3.34
N THR A 89 12.13 -3.05 2.30
CA THR A 89 11.58 -1.69 2.38
C THR A 89 10.26 -1.60 1.64
N LEU A 90 9.31 -0.81 2.17
CA LEU A 90 8.10 -0.42 1.44
C LEU A 90 8.40 0.62 0.35
N SER A 91 9.44 1.43 0.55
CA SER A 91 9.81 2.51 -0.34
C SER A 91 10.38 1.99 -1.65
N SER A 92 9.67 2.23 -2.75
CA SER A 92 10.21 2.02 -4.10
C SER A 92 11.39 2.95 -4.42
N ALA A 93 11.51 4.04 -3.64
CA ALA A 93 12.51 5.08 -3.76
C ALA A 93 13.82 4.77 -3.04
N TRP A 94 13.73 4.04 -1.93
CA TRP A 94 14.89 3.73 -1.12
C TRP A 94 15.89 2.89 -1.91
N HIS A 95 17.16 3.26 -1.81
CA HIS A 95 18.28 2.47 -2.30
C HIS A 95 19.45 2.58 -1.31
N PRO A 96 20.35 1.59 -1.30
CA PRO A 96 21.64 1.71 -0.63
C PRO A 96 22.45 2.94 -1.03
N SER A 97 23.18 3.51 -0.08
CA SER A 97 24.18 4.55 -0.32
C SER A 97 25.59 3.98 -0.45
N LEU A 98 26.38 4.62 -1.31
CA LEU A 98 27.83 4.47 -1.43
C LEU A 98 28.52 5.62 -0.69
N GLN A 99 29.68 5.35 -0.10
CA GLN A 99 30.49 6.37 0.54
C GLN A 99 31.34 7.12 -0.50
N PRO A 100 31.70 8.40 -0.26
CA PRO A 100 32.61 9.12 -1.13
C PRO A 100 33.92 8.34 -1.36
N GLY A 101 34.22 8.04 -2.63
CA GLY A 101 35.39 7.26 -3.02
C GLY A 101 35.12 5.77 -3.29
N ASP A 102 33.92 5.27 -2.97
CA ASP A 102 33.51 3.92 -3.37
C ASP A 102 33.39 3.80 -4.89
N PRO A 103 33.85 2.70 -5.50
CA PRO A 103 33.64 2.45 -6.92
C PRO A 103 32.15 2.21 -7.22
N PRO A 104 31.71 2.45 -8.47
CA PRO A 104 30.37 2.07 -8.89
C PRO A 104 30.06 0.61 -8.60
N ARG A 105 28.86 0.32 -8.09
CA ARG A 105 28.45 -1.02 -7.68
C ARG A 105 27.17 -1.43 -8.39
N GLU A 106 27.16 -2.64 -8.93
CA GLU A 106 25.94 -3.25 -9.47
C GLU A 106 25.23 -4.03 -8.38
N VAL A 107 23.92 -3.79 -8.25
CA VAL A 107 23.05 -4.35 -7.22
C VAL A 107 21.71 -4.72 -7.85
N TYR A 108 21.13 -5.82 -7.40
CA TYR A 108 19.79 -6.20 -7.78
C TYR A 108 18.79 -5.58 -6.82
N ARG A 109 17.69 -5.05 -7.35
CA ARG A 109 16.48 -4.78 -6.57
C ARG A 109 15.47 -5.89 -6.82
N TYR A 110 15.09 -6.59 -5.77
CA TYR A 110 14.12 -7.67 -5.73
C TYR A 110 12.75 -7.14 -5.32
N GLU A 111 11.71 -7.55 -6.05
CA GLU A 111 10.32 -7.31 -5.70
C GLU A 111 9.73 -8.58 -5.08
N ILE A 112 9.20 -8.45 -3.86
CA ILE A 112 8.85 -9.57 -2.97
C ILE A 112 7.41 -9.40 -2.49
N PHE A 113 6.63 -10.48 -2.56
CA PHE A 113 5.24 -10.58 -2.10
C PHE A 113 5.15 -11.68 -1.05
N ALA A 114 5.64 -11.38 0.15
CA ALA A 114 5.73 -12.35 1.24
C ALA A 114 4.70 -12.06 2.34
N PRO A 115 4.11 -13.11 2.94
CA PRO A 115 3.19 -12.95 4.07
C PRO A 115 3.94 -12.54 5.34
N GLY A 116 3.29 -11.72 6.15
CA GLY A 116 3.77 -11.20 7.42
C GLY A 116 4.91 -10.21 7.25
N GLY A 117 5.87 -10.31 8.16
CA GLY A 117 6.93 -9.33 8.38
C GLY A 117 6.59 -8.42 9.56
N ILE A 118 7.62 -8.02 10.29
CA ILE A 118 7.54 -7.05 11.38
C ILE A 118 7.63 -5.67 10.76
N TRP A 119 6.65 -4.81 11.05
CA TRP A 119 6.74 -3.41 10.67
C TRP A 119 7.61 -2.70 11.70
N VAL A 120 8.84 -2.39 11.32
CA VAL A 120 9.88 -1.96 12.27
C VAL A 120 9.53 -0.62 12.90
N ALA A 121 9.10 0.35 12.09
CA ALA A 121 8.71 1.68 12.57
C ALA A 121 7.60 1.62 13.63
N GLU A 122 6.55 0.84 13.38
CA GLU A 122 5.43 0.69 14.33
C GLU A 122 5.84 -0.10 15.59
N THR A 123 6.69 -1.12 15.44
CA THR A 123 7.14 -1.96 16.55
C THR A 123 8.09 -1.21 17.50
N LEU A 124 9.02 -0.43 16.94
CA LEU A 124 10.04 0.27 17.72
C LEU A 124 9.63 1.70 18.13
N GLY A 125 8.64 2.29 17.44
CA GLY A 125 8.18 3.65 17.67
C GLY A 125 9.33 4.66 17.60
N ASP A 126 9.43 5.53 18.60
CA ASP A 126 10.48 6.56 18.72
C ASP A 126 11.92 6.01 18.77
N ARG A 127 12.08 4.69 19.01
CA ARG A 127 13.39 4.06 18.94
C ARG A 127 13.87 3.89 17.51
N TYR A 128 12.97 3.82 16.53
CA TYR A 128 13.34 3.70 15.12
C TYR A 128 13.83 5.03 14.55
N ARG A 129 15.09 5.09 14.13
CA ARG A 129 15.73 6.33 13.65
C ARG A 129 15.83 6.46 12.14
N TYR A 130 15.22 5.53 11.39
CA TYR A 130 15.39 5.44 9.94
C TYR A 130 14.05 5.43 9.19
N PRO A 131 13.16 6.42 9.44
CA PRO A 131 11.80 6.41 8.91
C PRO A 131 11.75 6.32 7.38
N SER A 132 12.73 6.85 6.65
CA SER A 132 12.74 6.79 5.17
C SER A 132 12.96 5.38 4.61
N GLN A 133 13.46 4.44 5.41
CA GLN A 133 13.65 3.06 4.99
C GLN A 133 12.33 2.27 5.03
N ASP A 134 11.37 2.72 5.83
CA ASP A 134 10.02 2.14 5.90
C ASP A 134 10.09 0.59 5.99
N GLU A 135 10.91 0.14 6.94
CA GLU A 135 11.49 -1.21 6.95
C GLU A 135 10.48 -2.28 7.40
N VAL A 136 10.51 -3.39 6.68
CA VAL A 136 9.79 -4.62 6.99
C VAL A 136 10.79 -5.77 7.13
N CYS A 137 10.83 -6.37 8.31
CA CYS A 137 11.76 -7.45 8.64
C CYS A 137 11.08 -8.82 8.60
N PHE A 138 11.66 -9.76 7.86
CA PHE A 138 11.23 -11.16 7.86
C PHE A 138 12.14 -12.01 8.72
N VAL A 139 11.55 -12.77 9.65
CA VAL A 139 12.29 -13.68 10.53
C VAL A 139 12.70 -14.94 9.76
N ALA A 140 13.92 -15.40 9.98
CA ALA A 140 14.60 -16.54 9.36
C ALA A 140 14.87 -16.43 7.85
N GLY A 141 14.03 -15.74 7.07
CA GLY A 141 14.23 -15.58 5.64
C GLY A 141 12.96 -15.36 4.85
N ILE A 142 13.11 -15.39 3.52
CA ILE A 142 12.03 -15.21 2.55
C ILE A 142 12.16 -16.33 1.52
N ALA A 143 11.15 -17.19 1.44
CA ALA A 143 11.15 -18.32 0.53
C ALA A 143 11.07 -17.86 -0.95
N PRO A 144 11.69 -18.60 -1.89
CA PRO A 144 11.76 -18.19 -3.30
C PRO A 144 10.38 -18.05 -3.97
N GLN A 145 9.35 -18.77 -3.50
CA GLN A 145 8.00 -18.63 -4.07
C GLN A 145 7.36 -17.24 -3.86
N TYR A 146 7.89 -16.44 -2.92
CA TYR A 146 7.41 -15.09 -2.64
C TYR A 146 8.23 -14.01 -3.36
N ILE A 147 9.29 -14.37 -4.09
CA ILE A 147 10.16 -13.41 -4.79
C ILE A 147 9.75 -13.39 -6.26
N ARG A 148 9.12 -12.31 -6.72
CA ARG A 148 8.56 -12.22 -8.08
C ARG A 148 9.60 -11.86 -9.11
N SER A 149 10.40 -10.83 -8.86
CA SER A 149 11.28 -10.29 -9.89
C SER A 149 12.53 -9.61 -9.35
N ALA A 150 13.49 -9.39 -10.25
CA ALA A 150 14.73 -8.68 -9.99
C ALA A 150 15.03 -7.71 -11.15
N GLN A 151 15.54 -6.53 -10.81
CA GLN A 151 16.05 -5.53 -11.75
C GLN A 151 17.49 -5.17 -11.38
N LEU A 152 18.36 -5.00 -12.37
CA LEU A 152 19.76 -4.66 -12.14
C LEU A 152 19.96 -3.14 -12.19
N PHE A 153 20.55 -2.60 -11.14
CA PHE A 153 20.88 -1.19 -11.01
C PHE A 153 22.37 -1.01 -10.77
N ARG A 154 22.90 0.11 -11.25
CA ARG A 154 24.23 0.61 -10.96
C ARG A 154 24.11 1.80 -10.02
N LEU A 155 24.77 1.69 -8.88
CA LEU A 155 24.94 2.77 -7.93
C LEU A 155 26.24 3.51 -8.24
N THR A 156 26.19 4.83 -8.22
CA THR A 156 27.35 5.71 -8.40
C THR A 156 27.32 6.83 -7.38
N VAL A 157 28.49 7.22 -6.88
CA VAL A 157 28.64 8.43 -6.06
C VAL A 157 28.43 9.66 -6.94
N ASP A 158 27.56 10.56 -6.50
CA ASP A 158 27.29 11.87 -7.10
C ASP A 158 27.46 12.96 -6.02
N GLY A 159 28.69 13.45 -5.89
CA GLY A 159 29.08 14.36 -4.80
C GLY A 159 28.98 13.67 -3.45
N ARG A 160 28.04 14.12 -2.61
CA ARG A 160 27.73 13.50 -1.31
C ARG A 160 26.58 12.49 -1.36
N PHE A 161 25.96 12.35 -2.53
CA PHE A 161 24.77 11.54 -2.70
C PHE A 161 25.04 10.26 -3.46
N THR A 162 24.15 9.28 -3.33
CA THR A 162 24.17 8.10 -4.21
C THR A 162 23.10 8.21 -5.28
N ARG A 163 23.49 7.94 -6.53
CA ARG A 163 22.56 7.83 -7.66
C ARG A 163 22.40 6.36 -8.05
N ALA A 164 21.16 5.90 -8.09
CA ALA A 164 20.80 4.60 -8.67
C ALA A 164 20.31 4.77 -10.11
N ALA A 165 20.93 4.06 -11.05
CA ALA A 165 20.52 4.02 -12.45
C ALA A 165 20.29 2.58 -12.91
N ARG A 166 19.22 2.33 -13.70
CA ARG A 166 19.01 1.03 -14.33
C ARG A 166 20.21 0.68 -15.22
N VAL A 167 20.69 -0.55 -15.15
CA VAL A 167 21.73 -1.05 -16.07
C VAL A 167 21.12 -1.36 -17.45
N ASP A 168 19.92 -1.93 -17.45
CA ASP A 168 19.11 -2.17 -18.65
C ASP A 168 17.61 -1.95 -18.34
N ASN A 169 16.79 -1.99 -19.39
CA ASN A 169 15.33 -1.91 -19.23
C ASN A 169 14.71 -3.30 -19.06
N THR A 170 15.42 -4.27 -18.48
CA THR A 170 14.94 -5.64 -18.32
C THR A 170 14.45 -5.90 -16.89
N ILE A 171 13.32 -6.58 -16.76
CA ILE A 171 12.88 -7.17 -15.50
C ILE A 171 12.98 -8.70 -15.59
N LYS A 172 13.77 -9.29 -14.69
CA LYS A 172 13.88 -10.75 -14.57
C LYS A 172 12.73 -11.24 -13.70
N VAL A 173 11.82 -12.03 -14.26
CA VAL A 173 10.67 -12.60 -13.53
C VAL A 173 10.98 -14.04 -13.14
N ASN A 174 10.82 -14.36 -11.85
CA ASN A 174 10.97 -15.71 -11.33
C ASN A 174 9.79 -16.58 -11.81
N GLY A 175 10.07 -17.53 -12.70
CA GLY A 175 9.05 -18.47 -13.18
C GLY A 175 8.53 -19.46 -12.12
N ARG A 176 9.11 -19.46 -10.91
CA ARG A 176 8.64 -20.22 -9.74
C ARG A 176 7.86 -19.37 -8.73
N PHE A 177 7.67 -18.08 -9.01
CA PHE A 177 6.84 -17.23 -8.16
C PHE A 177 5.42 -17.79 -8.05
N ASN A 178 4.99 -18.07 -6.83
CA ASN A 178 3.69 -18.64 -6.54
C ASN A 178 3.29 -18.25 -5.10
N PRO A 179 2.79 -17.02 -4.90
CA PRO A 179 2.34 -16.57 -3.61
C PRO A 179 1.15 -17.45 -3.17
N GLN A 180 1.29 -18.15 -2.05
CA GLN A 180 0.30 -19.10 -1.58
C GLN A 180 -0.93 -18.39 -0.99
N SER A 181 -2.11 -18.73 -1.50
CA SER A 181 -3.40 -18.30 -0.96
C SER A 181 -4.19 -19.50 -0.41
N HIS A 182 -5.16 -19.25 0.48
CA HIS A 182 -6.09 -20.28 0.93
C HIS A 182 -7.56 -19.83 0.81
N PRO A 183 -8.40 -20.49 -0.01
CA PRO A 183 -8.06 -21.60 -0.92
C PRO A 183 -7.05 -21.19 -2.01
N SER A 184 -6.36 -22.18 -2.61
CA SER A 184 -5.36 -21.93 -3.64
C SER A 184 -6.00 -21.31 -4.88
N ARG A 185 -5.51 -20.13 -5.28
CA ARG A 185 -5.94 -19.38 -6.47
C ARG A 185 -4.87 -18.38 -6.90
N LEU A 186 -5.00 -17.89 -8.12
CA LEU A 186 -4.20 -16.76 -8.57
C LEU A 186 -4.60 -15.49 -7.81
N LEU A 187 -3.61 -14.81 -7.28
CA LEU A 187 -3.76 -13.54 -6.59
C LEU A 187 -3.60 -12.35 -7.54
N ASN A 188 -4.43 -11.34 -7.35
CA ASN A 188 -4.26 -10.04 -7.96
C ASN A 188 -3.25 -9.23 -7.15
N ILE A 189 -1.95 -9.58 -7.27
CA ILE A 189 -0.88 -8.78 -6.65
C ILE A 189 -0.98 -7.33 -7.14
N ARG A 190 -0.83 -6.37 -6.24
CA ARG A 190 -1.09 -4.95 -6.46
C ARG A 190 0.16 -4.26 -6.98
N ARG A 191 -0.01 -3.51 -8.07
CA ARG A 191 1.03 -2.67 -8.69
C ARG A 191 2.40 -3.36 -8.90
N PRO A 192 2.47 -4.60 -9.43
CA PRO A 192 3.75 -5.19 -9.80
C PRO A 192 4.52 -4.29 -10.77
N VAL A 193 5.83 -4.18 -10.58
CA VAL A 193 6.69 -3.37 -11.45
C VAL A 193 6.64 -3.90 -12.89
N PHE A 194 6.25 -3.03 -13.81
CA PHE A 194 6.15 -3.31 -15.24
C PHE A 194 6.60 -2.14 -16.11
N ASP A 195 6.56 -0.92 -15.56
CA ASP A 195 6.81 0.32 -16.29
C ASP A 195 8.00 1.05 -15.68
N TYR A 196 8.66 1.87 -16.50
CA TYR A 196 9.69 2.80 -16.06
C TYR A 196 9.46 4.18 -16.69
N ARG A 197 10.02 5.23 -16.07
CA ARG A 197 10.09 6.56 -16.70
C ARG A 197 11.35 6.67 -17.56
N ALA A 198 11.15 6.89 -18.86
CA ALA A 198 12.23 7.22 -19.79
C ALA A 198 12.76 8.63 -19.56
N GLU A 199 13.94 8.95 -20.10
CA GLU A 199 14.62 10.25 -19.90
C GLU A 199 13.79 11.46 -20.32
N ASN A 200 12.86 11.28 -21.26
CA ASN A 200 11.92 12.31 -21.71
C ASN A 200 10.67 12.43 -20.81
N GLY A 201 10.63 11.75 -19.66
CA GLY A 201 9.51 11.75 -18.71
C GLY A 201 8.32 10.86 -19.12
N THR A 202 8.38 10.17 -20.26
CA THR A 202 7.30 9.27 -20.69
C THR A 202 7.39 7.90 -20.03
N ALA A 203 6.23 7.32 -19.71
CA ALA A 203 6.17 5.95 -19.22
C ALA A 203 6.40 4.94 -20.36
N ALA A 204 7.28 3.97 -20.13
CA ALA A 204 7.60 2.90 -21.08
C ALA A 204 7.61 1.53 -20.38
N ASN A 205 7.41 0.47 -21.15
CA ASN A 205 7.36 -0.89 -20.62
C ASN A 205 8.78 -1.45 -20.42
N LEU A 206 9.01 -2.13 -19.31
CA LEU A 206 10.20 -2.97 -19.13
C LEU A 206 10.11 -4.22 -20.02
N VAL A 207 11.26 -4.68 -20.51
CA VAL A 207 11.41 -5.94 -21.22
C VAL A 207 11.34 -7.08 -20.20
N ILE A 208 10.30 -7.91 -20.31
CA ILE A 208 10.10 -9.04 -19.41
C ILE A 208 10.96 -10.22 -19.85
N ASN A 209 11.77 -10.75 -18.94
CA ASN A 209 12.55 -11.97 -19.15
C ASN A 209 12.23 -12.96 -18.03
N VAL A 210 11.52 -14.04 -18.37
CA VAL A 210 11.12 -15.08 -17.40
C VAL A 210 12.27 -16.08 -17.21
N TYR A 211 12.80 -16.15 -16.00
CA TYR A 211 13.81 -17.12 -15.60
C TYR A 211 13.16 -18.40 -15.09
N ARG A 212 13.56 -19.56 -15.64
CA ARG A 212 13.14 -20.88 -15.19
C ARG A 212 14.40 -21.73 -14.96
N PRO A 213 14.74 -22.10 -13.72
CA PRO A 213 15.90 -22.96 -13.48
C PRO A 213 15.66 -24.35 -14.10
N GLN A 214 16.68 -24.94 -14.74
CA GLN A 214 16.64 -26.31 -15.27
C GLN A 214 16.40 -27.33 -14.14
N ARG A 215 15.59 -28.36 -14.41
CA ARG A 215 15.15 -29.35 -13.40
C ARG A 215 16.12 -30.52 -13.25
N ASP A 216 16.22 -30.99 -12.00
CA ASP A 216 16.17 -32.42 -11.70
C ASP A 216 14.70 -32.91 -11.74
N LYS A 217 14.47 -34.09 -12.33
CA LYS A 217 13.16 -34.62 -12.77
C LYS A 217 12.07 -34.83 -11.69
N ARG A 218 12.27 -34.46 -10.42
CA ARG A 218 11.41 -34.89 -9.31
C ARG A 218 10.42 -33.86 -8.73
N GLU A 219 10.54 -32.57 -9.03
CA GLU A 219 9.62 -31.56 -8.46
C GLU A 219 8.87 -30.80 -9.56
N ALA A 220 7.78 -31.41 -10.00
CA ALA A 220 6.91 -30.90 -11.05
C ALA A 220 5.54 -30.48 -10.53
N SER A 221 5.45 -29.34 -9.84
CA SER A 221 4.13 -28.76 -9.49
C SER A 221 4.01 -27.26 -9.68
N THR A 222 4.91 -26.61 -10.42
CA THR A 222 4.68 -25.22 -10.85
C THR A 222 3.63 -25.22 -11.97
N ASP A 223 2.43 -24.75 -11.66
CA ASP A 223 1.35 -24.55 -12.63
C ASP A 223 1.84 -23.55 -13.71
N PRO A 224 2.01 -23.96 -14.97
CA PRO A 224 2.46 -23.07 -16.04
C PRO A 224 1.57 -21.83 -16.20
N ASN A 225 0.29 -21.91 -15.79
CA ASN A 225 -0.63 -20.77 -15.80
C ASN A 225 -0.24 -19.68 -14.78
N SER A 226 0.35 -20.07 -13.64
CA SER A 226 0.78 -19.13 -12.60
C SER A 226 1.96 -18.26 -13.07
N ALA A 227 2.95 -18.88 -13.71
CA ALA A 227 4.09 -18.14 -14.26
C ALA A 227 3.66 -17.13 -15.33
N GLU A 228 2.74 -17.51 -16.23
CA GLU A 228 2.20 -16.60 -17.24
C GLU A 228 1.37 -15.47 -16.61
N TRP A 229 0.58 -15.80 -15.59
CA TRP A 229 -0.23 -14.84 -14.85
C TRP A 229 0.63 -13.72 -14.25
N TYR A 230 1.62 -14.08 -13.45
CA TYR A 230 2.45 -13.11 -12.72
C TYR A 230 3.54 -12.44 -13.57
N ALA A 231 3.90 -13.02 -14.71
CA ALA A 231 4.81 -12.40 -15.66
C ALA A 231 4.14 -11.33 -16.53
N GLY A 232 2.81 -11.30 -16.67
CA GLY A 232 2.17 -10.32 -17.54
C GLY A 232 0.67 -10.10 -17.30
N LYS A 233 -0.15 -11.15 -17.23
CA LYS A 233 -1.62 -10.99 -17.20
C LYS A 233 -2.13 -10.24 -15.97
N VAL A 234 -1.44 -10.36 -14.83
CA VAL A 234 -1.77 -9.63 -13.61
C VAL A 234 -1.71 -8.11 -13.79
N ALA A 235 -0.98 -7.61 -14.79
CA ALA A 235 -0.89 -6.20 -15.14
C ALA A 235 -2.20 -5.62 -15.71
N ASP A 236 -3.03 -6.47 -16.33
CA ASP A 236 -4.27 -6.05 -16.98
C ASP A 236 -5.47 -6.01 -16.00
N PHE A 237 -5.25 -6.36 -14.74
CA PHE A 237 -6.27 -6.23 -13.70
C PHE A 237 -6.70 -4.76 -13.55
N LYS A 238 -8.01 -4.54 -13.65
CA LYS A 238 -8.63 -3.20 -13.63
C LYS A 238 -8.91 -2.79 -12.19
N SER A 239 -8.48 -1.60 -11.82
CA SER A 239 -8.90 -0.94 -10.58
C SER A 239 -9.71 0.30 -10.88
N TYR A 240 -10.70 0.55 -10.04
CA TYR A 240 -11.49 1.78 -10.06
C TYR A 240 -11.08 2.64 -8.86
N ILE A 241 -12.05 3.23 -8.17
CA ILE A 241 -11.83 4.13 -7.04
C ILE A 241 -11.67 3.28 -5.77
N ASN A 242 -10.57 3.48 -5.04
CA ASN A 242 -10.23 2.77 -3.80
C ASN A 242 -10.54 3.59 -2.55
N ALA A 243 -10.57 4.92 -2.66
CA ALA A 243 -10.97 5.78 -1.56
C ALA A 243 -11.47 7.11 -2.11
N ALA A 244 -12.25 7.82 -1.31
CA ALA A 244 -12.65 9.18 -1.66
C ALA A 244 -12.90 10.01 -0.40
N PHE A 245 -12.73 11.32 -0.50
CA PHE A 245 -13.24 12.24 0.51
C PHE A 245 -13.68 13.56 -0.11
N ARG A 246 -14.64 14.21 0.56
CA ARG A 246 -15.15 15.54 0.19
C ARG A 246 -14.11 16.61 0.53
N SER A 247 -13.77 17.48 -0.41
CA SER A 247 -12.93 18.64 -0.13
C SER A 247 -13.70 19.71 0.64
N SER A 248 -13.00 20.57 1.37
CA SER A 248 -13.52 21.83 1.91
C SER A 248 -13.92 22.83 0.82
N ARG A 249 -13.45 22.63 -0.42
CA ARG A 249 -13.88 23.41 -1.58
C ARG A 249 -15.19 22.88 -2.15
N GLN A 250 -16.14 23.79 -2.35
CA GLN A 250 -17.49 23.48 -2.80
C GLN A 250 -17.50 22.61 -4.06
N SER A 251 -18.24 21.50 -4.00
CA SER A 251 -18.38 20.51 -5.09
C SER A 251 -17.06 19.87 -5.55
N GLU A 252 -15.98 19.97 -4.78
CA GLU A 252 -14.74 19.25 -5.04
C GLU A 252 -14.62 17.98 -4.19
N ALA A 253 -14.04 16.92 -4.75
CA ALA A 253 -13.71 15.69 -4.05
C ALA A 253 -12.35 15.16 -4.51
N TYR A 254 -11.67 14.45 -3.61
CA TYR A 254 -10.46 13.69 -3.92
C TYR A 254 -10.87 12.23 -4.12
N LEU A 255 -10.48 11.64 -5.24
CA LEU A 255 -10.71 10.23 -5.54
C LEU A 255 -9.35 9.54 -5.71
N PHE A 256 -9.11 8.48 -4.94
CA PHE A 256 -7.87 7.71 -4.95
C PHE A 256 -8.07 6.42 -5.73
N MET A 257 -7.04 6.04 -6.47
CA MET A 257 -7.01 4.84 -7.31
C MET A 257 -5.57 4.36 -7.37
N LYS A 258 -5.29 3.23 -6.73
CA LYS A 258 -3.92 2.77 -6.49
C LYS A 258 -3.14 3.84 -5.74
N ASN A 259 -1.92 4.14 -6.16
CA ASN A 259 -1.10 5.18 -5.57
C ASN A 259 -1.24 6.54 -6.28
N GLU A 260 -2.34 6.73 -7.02
CA GLU A 260 -2.67 7.96 -7.71
C GLU A 260 -3.97 8.53 -7.17
N TYR A 261 -4.19 9.82 -7.43
CA TYR A 261 -5.44 10.49 -7.12
C TYR A 261 -5.80 11.51 -8.18
N VAL A 262 -7.09 11.84 -8.21
CA VAL A 262 -7.63 12.98 -8.95
C VAL A 262 -8.39 13.87 -7.99
N ARG A 263 -8.31 15.18 -8.21
CA ARG A 263 -9.25 16.14 -7.61
C ARG A 263 -10.28 16.50 -8.66
N VAL A 264 -11.54 16.27 -8.37
CA VAL A 264 -12.65 16.47 -9.31
C VAL A 264 -13.61 17.49 -8.78
N ASN A 265 -14.18 18.32 -9.66
CA ASN A 265 -15.43 18.98 -9.39
C ASN A 265 -16.53 18.05 -9.88
N TYR A 266 -17.32 17.51 -8.96
CA TYR A 266 -18.29 16.46 -9.28
C TYR A 266 -19.68 16.99 -9.67
N ALA A 267 -19.84 18.32 -9.79
CA ALA A 267 -21.02 19.00 -10.33
C ALA A 267 -22.38 18.37 -9.92
N PRO A 268 -22.70 18.31 -8.61
CA PRO A 268 -23.80 17.50 -8.09
C PRO A 268 -25.13 17.80 -8.78
N GLY A 269 -25.85 16.73 -9.14
CA GLY A 269 -27.13 16.81 -9.85
C GLY A 269 -27.04 17.01 -11.35
N THR A 270 -25.82 17.06 -11.92
CA THR A 270 -25.56 17.14 -13.36
C THR A 270 -24.48 16.12 -13.76
N THR A 271 -24.20 15.99 -15.05
CA THR A 271 -23.05 15.24 -15.58
C THR A 271 -21.95 16.18 -16.09
N GLY A 272 -21.93 17.42 -15.59
CA GLY A 272 -20.96 18.44 -15.98
C GLY A 272 -19.72 18.42 -15.11
N ASP A 273 -19.28 17.25 -14.63
CA ASP A 273 -18.07 17.12 -13.82
C ASP A 273 -16.80 17.38 -14.65
N TRP A 274 -15.75 17.86 -13.99
CA TRP A 274 -14.44 18.02 -14.60
C TRP A 274 -13.31 17.70 -13.62
N VAL A 275 -12.18 17.26 -14.15
CA VAL A 275 -10.96 17.06 -13.39
C VAL A 275 -10.34 18.42 -13.11
N VAL A 276 -10.23 18.77 -11.83
CA VAL A 276 -9.58 20.00 -11.37
C VAL A 276 -8.06 19.82 -11.33
N ASN A 277 -7.59 18.63 -10.94
CA ASN A 277 -6.17 18.29 -10.93
C ASN A 277 -5.97 16.77 -11.05
N GLY A 278 -4.86 16.37 -11.66
CA GLY A 278 -4.45 14.97 -11.84
C GLY A 278 -4.94 14.29 -13.11
N PRO A 279 -4.73 12.96 -13.23
CA PRO A 279 -4.20 12.07 -12.20
C PRO A 279 -2.74 12.39 -11.81
N LEU A 280 -2.45 12.39 -10.51
CA LEU A 280 -1.11 12.55 -9.95
C LEU A 280 -0.81 11.39 -8.99
N LEU A 281 0.47 11.01 -8.86
CA LEU A 281 0.91 10.16 -7.75
C LEU A 281 0.61 10.85 -6.42
N ILE A 282 0.25 10.09 -5.40
CA ILE A 282 -0.05 10.62 -4.06
C ILE A 282 1.15 11.37 -3.50
N CYS A 283 2.37 10.84 -3.60
CA CYS A 283 3.60 11.54 -3.18
C CYS A 283 3.85 12.89 -3.88
N ASN A 284 3.33 13.10 -5.10
CA ASN A 284 3.42 14.42 -5.75
C ASN A 284 2.45 15.44 -5.14
N GLY A 285 1.23 14.99 -4.82
CA GLY A 285 0.16 15.86 -4.33
C GLY A 285 0.18 16.08 -2.82
N PHE A 286 0.73 15.10 -2.10
CA PHE A 286 0.83 15.03 -0.65
C PHE A 286 2.28 14.69 -0.24
N PRO A 287 3.25 15.61 -0.42
CA PRO A 287 4.64 15.37 -0.07
C PRO A 287 4.87 14.80 1.33
N THR A 288 4.03 15.12 2.33
CA THR A 288 4.20 14.60 3.70
C THR A 288 3.85 13.12 3.85
N LEU A 289 3.18 12.54 2.85
CA LEU A 289 2.89 11.10 2.78
C LEU A 289 3.96 10.30 2.02
N THR A 290 5.02 10.95 1.53
CA THR A 290 6.15 10.29 0.86
C THR A 290 6.87 9.36 1.84
N ASP A 291 7.39 8.23 1.33
CA ASP A 291 8.08 7.21 2.14
C ASP A 291 7.21 6.69 3.30
N ALA A 292 5.89 6.63 3.06
CA ALA A 292 4.92 5.97 3.92
C ALA A 292 4.01 5.07 3.07
N ALA A 293 3.38 4.09 3.72
CA ALA A 293 2.45 3.16 3.06
C ALA A 293 1.37 3.85 2.21
N PHE A 294 0.90 5.04 2.59
CA PHE A 294 -0.12 5.80 1.86
C PHE A 294 0.32 6.21 0.44
N ALA A 295 1.57 6.62 0.24
CA ALA A 295 2.06 7.02 -1.07
C ALA A 295 2.56 5.83 -1.91
N GLU A 296 3.09 4.79 -1.27
CA GLU A 296 3.60 3.61 -1.96
C GLU A 296 2.48 2.64 -2.36
N TYR A 297 1.62 2.26 -1.42
CA TYR A 297 0.52 1.34 -1.68
C TYR A 297 -0.76 2.02 -2.13
N GLY A 298 -0.91 3.30 -1.79
CA GLY A 298 -2.12 4.06 -2.04
C GLY A 298 -3.01 4.20 -0.82
N ILE A 299 -3.93 5.14 -0.89
CA ILE A 299 -4.99 5.32 0.11
C ILE A 299 -6.16 4.41 -0.28
N ASP A 300 -6.53 3.49 0.61
CA ASP A 300 -7.57 2.47 0.40
C ASP A 300 -8.85 2.70 1.22
N CYS A 301 -8.88 3.73 2.06
CA CYS A 301 -10.10 4.34 2.57
C CYS A 301 -9.80 5.79 2.99
N ALA A 302 -10.80 6.67 2.94
CA ALA A 302 -10.69 8.02 3.46
C ALA A 302 -12.06 8.58 3.83
N PHE A 303 -12.08 9.60 4.69
CA PHE A 303 -13.25 10.46 4.90
C PHE A 303 -12.80 11.86 5.35
N GLY A 304 -13.62 12.87 5.05
CA GLY A 304 -13.36 14.25 5.47
C GLY A 304 -13.70 14.48 6.94
N SER A 305 -13.20 15.59 7.50
CA SER A 305 -13.59 16.07 8.83
C SER A 305 -14.51 17.29 8.73
N HIS A 306 -15.27 17.57 9.79
CA HIS A 306 -16.07 18.79 9.91
C HIS A 306 -15.13 19.99 10.12
N ASP A 307 -13.89 19.72 10.52
CA ASP A 307 -12.82 20.70 10.70
C ASP A 307 -12.14 21.02 9.37
N GLY A 308 -12.80 21.82 8.55
CA GLY A 308 -12.21 22.48 7.39
C GLY A 308 -11.43 21.55 6.44
N SER A 309 -10.13 21.82 6.26
CA SER A 309 -9.28 21.09 5.30
C SER A 309 -8.57 19.89 5.93
N GLU A 310 -9.28 19.12 6.76
CA GLU A 310 -8.79 17.90 7.38
C GLU A 310 -9.50 16.64 6.89
N ALA A 311 -8.78 15.53 6.83
CA ALA A 311 -9.30 14.22 6.44
C ALA A 311 -8.57 13.10 7.19
N PHE A 312 -9.24 11.99 7.37
CA PHE A 312 -8.62 10.73 7.77
C PHE A 312 -8.34 9.90 6.51
N VAL A 313 -7.12 9.39 6.39
CA VAL A 313 -6.69 8.51 5.31
C VAL A 313 -6.20 7.19 5.86
N PHE A 314 -6.46 6.11 5.14
CA PHE A 314 -6.17 4.74 5.54
C PHE A 314 -5.35 4.04 4.45
N SER A 315 -4.47 3.16 4.89
CA SER A 315 -3.75 2.21 4.03
C SER A 315 -3.55 0.94 4.84
N MET A 316 -4.26 -0.14 4.49
CA MET A 316 -4.29 -1.38 5.28
C MET A 316 -4.75 -1.11 6.73
N ASN A 317 -3.99 -1.56 7.72
CA ASN A 317 -4.26 -1.31 9.14
C ASN A 317 -3.67 0.02 9.65
N LEU A 318 -3.07 0.85 8.80
CA LEU A 318 -2.61 2.19 9.18
C LEU A 318 -3.62 3.26 8.84
N CYS A 319 -3.60 4.32 9.64
CA CYS A 319 -4.30 5.55 9.34
C CYS A 319 -3.55 6.78 9.82
N ALA A 320 -3.88 7.92 9.22
CA ALA A 320 -3.38 9.23 9.60
C ALA A 320 -4.50 10.26 9.47
N GLN A 321 -4.47 11.27 10.34
CA GLN A 321 -5.23 12.50 10.16
C GLN A 321 -4.32 13.49 9.44
N ILE A 322 -4.80 14.04 8.34
CA ILE A 322 -4.05 14.96 7.49
C ILE A 322 -4.78 16.28 7.34
N SER A 323 -4.00 17.36 7.20
CA SER A 323 -4.46 18.61 6.60
C SER A 323 -4.03 18.64 5.14
N TYR A 324 -4.97 18.74 4.20
CA TYR A 324 -4.72 18.57 2.75
C TYR A 324 -4.69 19.89 1.94
N THR A 325 -4.83 21.04 2.59
CA THR A 325 -4.63 22.40 2.04
C THR A 325 -4.89 22.56 0.52
N PRO A 326 -6.16 22.56 0.07
CA PRO A 326 -6.54 22.48 -1.34
C PRO A 326 -5.87 23.51 -2.26
N GLY A 327 -5.26 23.01 -3.34
CA GLY A 327 -4.62 23.83 -4.37
C GLY A 327 -3.16 24.17 -4.06
N THR A 328 -2.59 23.58 -3.01
CA THR A 328 -1.17 23.64 -2.66
C THR A 328 -0.61 22.22 -2.47
N THR A 329 0.70 22.11 -2.25
CA THR A 329 1.39 20.88 -1.84
C THR A 329 1.91 20.98 -0.40
N ASN A 330 1.26 21.82 0.42
CA ASN A 330 1.64 22.08 1.81
C ASN A 330 0.74 21.28 2.77
N ASP A 331 0.55 20.00 2.46
CA ASP A 331 -0.16 19.08 3.33
C ASP A 331 0.63 18.85 4.63
N LYS A 332 -0.04 18.37 5.67
CA LYS A 332 0.57 18.02 6.95
C LYS A 332 -0.10 16.80 7.53
N ILE A 333 0.65 15.94 8.18
CA ILE A 333 0.10 14.93 9.08
C ILE A 333 -0.11 15.58 10.44
N SER A 334 -1.36 15.67 10.89
CA SER A 334 -1.70 16.21 12.22
C SER A 334 -1.66 15.13 13.30
N LYS A 335 -1.96 13.88 12.95
CA LYS A 335 -1.89 12.72 13.86
C LYS A 335 -1.57 11.44 13.09
N GLY A 336 -0.68 10.62 13.63
CA GLY A 336 -0.19 9.41 12.98
C GLY A 336 1.04 9.70 12.09
N PRO A 337 1.40 8.78 11.17
CA PRO A 337 0.80 7.48 10.92
C PRO A 337 0.79 6.58 12.16
N MET A 338 -0.24 5.74 12.31
CA MET A 338 -0.32 4.72 13.35
C MET A 338 -1.36 3.66 12.98
N THR A 339 -1.41 2.55 13.71
CA THR A 339 -2.44 1.54 13.50
C THR A 339 -3.86 2.08 13.75
N ILE A 340 -4.87 1.49 13.09
CA ILE A 340 -6.28 1.83 13.30
C ILE A 340 -6.68 1.66 14.77
N ALA A 341 -6.18 0.61 15.44
CA ALA A 341 -6.44 0.39 16.86
C ALA A 341 -5.75 1.41 17.78
N ALA A 342 -4.64 2.02 17.36
CA ALA A 342 -4.03 3.13 18.10
C ALA A 342 -4.82 4.43 17.92
N MET A 343 -5.27 4.72 16.69
CA MET A 343 -6.08 5.92 16.40
C MET A 343 -7.48 5.83 17.00
N PHE A 344 -8.10 4.66 16.91
CA PHE A 344 -9.46 4.35 17.32
C PHE A 344 -9.48 3.08 18.18
N PRO A 345 -9.17 3.17 19.49
CA PRO A 345 -9.03 2.01 20.38
C PRO A 345 -10.25 1.09 20.44
N PHE A 346 -11.45 1.62 20.20
CA PHE A 346 -12.69 0.86 20.16
C PHE A 346 -12.81 -0.09 18.95
N PHE A 347 -11.93 0.00 17.95
CA PHE A 347 -11.87 -0.97 16.86
C PHE A 347 -11.02 -2.20 17.17
N LYS A 348 -10.27 -2.23 18.28
CA LYS A 348 -9.49 -3.39 18.69
C LYS A 348 -10.38 -4.63 18.81
N ARG A 349 -9.94 -5.75 18.21
CA ARG A 349 -10.67 -7.03 18.10
C ARG A 349 -11.98 -6.96 17.31
N THR A 350 -12.17 -5.92 16.50
CA THR A 350 -13.28 -5.85 15.53
C THR A 350 -12.76 -6.11 14.12
N VAL A 351 -13.67 -6.27 13.15
CA VAL A 351 -13.28 -6.43 11.74
C VAL A 351 -12.53 -5.22 11.17
N PHE A 352 -12.69 -4.04 11.78
CA PHE A 352 -12.09 -2.77 11.35
C PHE A 352 -10.64 -2.59 11.81
N GLU A 353 -10.16 -3.37 12.81
CA GLU A 353 -8.77 -3.30 13.30
C GLU A 353 -7.74 -3.50 12.18
N SER A 354 -8.07 -4.36 11.22
CA SER A 354 -7.18 -4.77 10.14
C SER A 354 -7.29 -3.94 8.86
N GLY A 355 -8.24 -3.01 8.81
CA GLY A 355 -8.49 -2.15 7.65
C GLY A 355 -9.96 -1.75 7.48
N VAL A 356 -10.18 -0.75 6.64
CA VAL A 356 -11.49 -0.17 6.30
C VAL A 356 -11.59 -0.12 4.77
N ASP A 357 -12.74 -0.52 4.21
CA ASP A 357 -12.92 -0.58 2.75
C ASP A 357 -13.41 0.76 2.17
N ALA A 358 -14.24 1.49 2.92
CA ALA A 358 -14.75 2.79 2.52
C ALA A 358 -15.21 3.58 3.75
N ALA A 359 -15.29 4.90 3.64
CA ALA A 359 -15.89 5.72 4.68
C ALA A 359 -16.52 6.99 4.10
N PHE A 360 -17.49 7.56 4.81
CA PHE A 360 -17.94 8.92 4.55
C PHE A 360 -18.41 9.61 5.83
N GLU A 361 -18.30 10.94 5.82
CA GLU A 361 -18.71 11.82 6.91
C GLU A 361 -20.23 12.00 6.94
N SER A 362 -20.83 11.89 8.13
CA SER A 362 -22.25 12.18 8.37
C SER A 362 -22.51 13.69 8.40
N THR A 363 -23.76 14.09 8.15
CA THR A 363 -24.18 15.47 8.42
C THR A 363 -24.31 15.77 9.91
N THR A 364 -24.46 14.75 10.77
CA THR A 364 -24.29 14.90 12.21
C THR A 364 -22.83 15.22 12.51
N SER A 365 -22.59 16.27 13.31
CA SER A 365 -21.25 16.74 13.61
C SER A 365 -20.37 15.63 14.18
N TYR A 366 -19.17 15.49 13.61
CA TYR A 366 -18.15 14.52 14.01
C TYR A 366 -18.57 13.04 13.94
N GLU A 367 -19.64 12.71 13.24
CA GLU A 367 -20.00 11.32 12.98
C GLU A 367 -19.51 10.86 11.59
N ALA A 368 -19.06 9.60 11.49
CA ALA A 368 -18.67 8.99 10.22
C ALA A 368 -19.15 7.54 10.13
N TYR A 369 -19.50 7.13 8.92
CA TYR A 369 -19.80 5.75 8.56
C TYR A 369 -18.56 5.11 7.92
N LEU A 370 -18.09 4.00 8.48
CA LEU A 370 -16.95 3.24 7.99
C LEU A 370 -17.43 1.84 7.59
N PHE A 371 -16.98 1.31 6.46
CA PHE A 371 -17.46 0.05 5.89
C PHE A 371 -16.35 -0.98 5.83
N LYS A 372 -16.67 -2.24 6.17
CA LYS A 372 -15.76 -3.38 6.03
C LYS A 372 -16.53 -4.66 5.74
N GLY A 373 -16.32 -5.24 4.55
CA GLY A 373 -17.14 -6.35 4.06
C GLY A 373 -18.61 -5.96 4.03
N ASN A 374 -19.49 -6.82 4.57
CA ASN A 374 -20.93 -6.54 4.66
C ASN A 374 -21.35 -5.76 5.93
N GLN A 375 -20.40 -5.22 6.69
CA GLN A 375 -20.64 -4.48 7.92
C GLN A 375 -20.29 -3.00 7.76
N TYR A 376 -20.92 -2.17 8.59
CA TYR A 376 -20.51 -0.78 8.81
C TYR A 376 -20.38 -0.48 10.30
N ALA A 377 -19.51 0.49 10.62
CA ALA A 377 -19.41 1.13 11.91
C ALA A 377 -19.88 2.59 11.79
N LEU A 378 -20.66 3.05 12.76
CA LEU A 378 -20.92 4.46 12.99
C LEU A 378 -20.06 4.88 14.19
N ILE A 379 -19.25 5.93 14.02
CA ILE A 379 -18.34 6.43 15.06
C ILE A 379 -18.56 7.91 15.30
N ASN A 380 -18.18 8.38 16.48
CA ASN A 380 -17.83 9.77 16.72
C ASN A 380 -16.30 9.91 16.67
N TYR A 381 -15.78 10.84 15.86
CA TYR A 381 -14.34 11.12 15.73
C TYR A 381 -13.92 12.47 16.32
N GLY A 382 -14.82 13.16 17.02
CA GLY A 382 -14.52 14.39 17.75
C GLY A 382 -13.75 14.14 19.04
N SER A 383 -13.74 15.13 19.94
CA SER A 383 -13.02 15.05 21.22
C SER A 383 -13.44 13.87 22.10
N ASP A 384 -14.73 13.51 22.07
CA ASP A 384 -15.26 12.30 22.72
C ASP A 384 -15.32 11.15 21.72
N SER A 385 -14.14 10.70 21.28
CA SER A 385 -14.02 9.66 20.26
C SER A 385 -14.53 8.30 20.78
N HIS A 386 -15.59 7.77 20.16
CA HIS A 386 -16.19 6.49 20.57
C HIS A 386 -16.91 5.77 19.43
N LEU A 387 -17.13 4.47 19.62
CA LEU A 387 -17.96 3.65 18.74
C LEU A 387 -19.44 3.82 19.10
N ILE A 388 -20.25 4.19 18.11
CA ILE A 388 -21.71 4.32 18.28
C ILE A 388 -22.39 2.97 17.97
N ALA A 389 -22.04 2.34 16.84
CA ALA A 389 -22.62 1.04 16.45
C ALA A 389 -21.75 0.28 15.45
N ILE A 390 -21.84 -1.06 15.44
CA ILE A 390 -21.44 -1.93 14.34
C ILE A 390 -22.65 -2.76 13.92
N ARG A 391 -23.00 -2.74 12.63
CA ARG A 391 -24.18 -3.43 12.09
C ARG A 391 -23.91 -3.93 10.67
N LEU A 392 -24.80 -4.76 10.13
CA LEU A 392 -24.79 -5.07 8.70
C LEU A 392 -25.16 -3.81 7.90
N ILE A 393 -24.59 -3.67 6.70
CA ILE A 393 -24.90 -2.55 5.79
C ILE A 393 -26.41 -2.43 5.57
N THR A 394 -27.09 -3.54 5.27
CA THR A 394 -28.53 -3.57 5.00
C THR A 394 -29.42 -3.28 6.21
N GLN A 395 -28.86 -3.23 7.43
CA GLN A 395 -29.60 -2.82 8.63
C GLN A 395 -29.56 -1.31 8.85
N GLY A 396 -28.47 -0.64 8.48
CA GLY A 396 -28.36 0.83 8.53
C GLY A 396 -28.84 1.51 7.26
N PHE A 397 -28.71 0.81 6.13
CA PHE A 397 -29.07 1.29 4.80
C PHE A 397 -29.98 0.27 4.08
N PRO A 398 -31.26 0.09 4.51
CA PRO A 398 -32.20 -0.81 3.84
C PRO A 398 -32.29 -0.64 2.33
N SER A 399 -32.08 0.57 1.80
CA SER A 399 -32.12 0.83 0.35
C SER A 399 -31.05 0.08 -0.45
N LEU A 400 -29.95 -0.34 0.21
CA LEU A 400 -28.85 -1.08 -0.42
C LEU A 400 -29.08 -2.60 -0.50
N LYS A 401 -30.17 -3.11 0.10
CA LYS A 401 -30.50 -4.54 0.03
C LYS A 401 -30.75 -4.99 -1.41
N ASN A 402 -30.26 -6.17 -1.78
CA ASN A 402 -30.30 -6.73 -3.13
C ASN A 402 -29.57 -5.86 -4.18
N THR A 403 -28.64 -5.01 -3.75
CA THR A 403 -27.74 -4.27 -4.64
C THR A 403 -26.33 -4.83 -4.52
N ILE A 404 -25.44 -4.43 -5.43
CA ILE A 404 -24.02 -4.79 -5.34
C ILE A 404 -23.36 -4.30 -4.05
N PHE A 405 -23.91 -3.28 -3.37
CA PHE A 405 -23.35 -2.65 -2.18
C PHE A 405 -23.67 -3.40 -0.88
N GLU A 406 -24.61 -4.36 -0.88
CA GLU A 406 -24.99 -5.10 0.34
C GLU A 406 -23.82 -5.91 0.94
N SER A 407 -22.88 -6.30 0.08
CA SER A 407 -21.70 -7.12 0.40
C SER A 407 -20.42 -6.30 0.58
N GLY A 408 -20.52 -4.97 0.58
CA GLY A 408 -19.40 -4.05 0.79
C GLY A 408 -19.31 -2.95 -0.26
N ILE A 409 -18.43 -1.98 0.02
CA ILE A 409 -18.29 -0.73 -0.70
C ILE A 409 -16.78 -0.49 -0.89
N ASP A 410 -16.36 -0.17 -2.11
CA ASP A 410 -14.92 -0.01 -2.44
C ASP A 410 -14.40 1.40 -2.16
N ALA A 411 -15.29 2.40 -2.17
CA ALA A 411 -14.99 3.77 -1.77
C ALA A 411 -16.29 4.52 -1.52
N ALA A 412 -16.26 5.58 -0.70
CA ALA A 412 -17.40 6.46 -0.51
C ALA A 412 -16.94 7.89 -0.23
N PHE A 413 -17.81 8.87 -0.46
CA PHE A 413 -17.64 10.22 0.09
C PHE A 413 -18.99 10.93 0.24
N ALA A 414 -19.07 11.85 1.21
CA ALA A 414 -20.24 12.68 1.41
C ALA A 414 -20.32 13.80 0.36
N SER A 415 -21.50 14.10 -0.15
CA SER A 415 -21.74 15.26 -1.00
C SER A 415 -21.73 16.54 -0.16
N HIS A 416 -21.46 17.68 -0.80
CA HIS A 416 -21.79 19.01 -0.29
C HIS A 416 -23.30 19.27 -0.23
N ARG A 417 -24.12 18.45 -0.92
CA ARG A 417 -25.56 18.45 -0.74
C ARG A 417 -25.92 17.70 0.55
N TYR A 418 -26.85 18.28 1.31
CA TYR A 418 -27.24 17.76 2.61
C TYR A 418 -27.74 16.31 2.51
N ASN A 419 -27.24 15.45 3.39
CA ASN A 419 -27.59 14.03 3.49
C ASN A 419 -27.37 13.22 2.20
N GLU A 420 -26.53 13.68 1.27
CA GLU A 420 -26.19 12.90 0.09
C GLU A 420 -24.80 12.28 0.21
N ALA A 421 -24.62 11.04 -0.25
CA ALA A 421 -23.30 10.39 -0.33
C ALA A 421 -23.18 9.55 -1.59
N TYR A 422 -21.97 9.46 -2.13
CA TYR A 422 -21.62 8.61 -3.27
C TYR A 422 -20.94 7.35 -2.76
N LEU A 423 -21.43 6.18 -3.20
CA LEU A 423 -20.87 4.86 -2.91
C LEU A 423 -20.35 4.25 -4.20
N PHE A 424 -19.13 3.74 -4.23
CA PHE A 424 -18.49 3.14 -5.40
C PHE A 424 -18.24 1.65 -5.18
N LYS A 425 -18.45 0.86 -6.23
CA LYS A 425 -18.08 -0.57 -6.26
C LYS A 425 -17.80 -1.01 -7.69
N GLY A 426 -16.56 -1.42 -7.95
CA GLY A 426 -16.07 -1.71 -9.28
C GLY A 426 -16.33 -0.56 -10.26
N ASP A 427 -17.01 -0.86 -11.37
CA ASP A 427 -17.31 0.11 -12.42
C ASP A 427 -18.61 0.91 -12.21
N SER A 428 -19.22 0.75 -11.04
CA SER A 428 -20.56 1.25 -10.72
C SER A 428 -20.55 2.11 -9.46
N TYR A 429 -21.54 2.99 -9.34
CA TYR A 429 -21.75 3.83 -8.17
C TYR A 429 -23.23 4.00 -7.86
N ALA A 430 -23.55 4.36 -6.62
CA ALA A 430 -24.86 4.81 -6.18
C ALA A 430 -24.72 6.20 -5.54
N LEU A 431 -25.66 7.10 -5.84
CA LEU A 431 -25.88 8.30 -5.05
C LEU A 431 -27.02 7.99 -4.09
N ILE A 432 -26.80 8.11 -2.79
CA ILE A 432 -27.82 7.88 -1.77
C ILE A 432 -28.20 9.19 -1.10
N ASN A 433 -29.44 9.26 -0.63
CA ASN A 433 -29.80 10.13 0.48
C ASN A 433 -29.77 9.29 1.76
N PHE A 434 -28.85 9.57 2.68
CA PHE A 434 -28.74 8.86 3.94
C PHE A 434 -29.51 9.59 5.06
N ALA A 435 -30.04 8.83 6.02
CA ALA A 435 -30.84 9.37 7.10
C ALA A 435 -30.18 9.10 8.46
N PRO A 436 -29.37 10.04 9.00
CA PRO A 436 -28.78 9.87 10.33
C PRO A 436 -29.85 9.57 11.38
N ALA A 437 -29.54 8.65 12.30
CA ALA A 437 -30.42 8.17 13.37
C ALA A 437 -31.69 7.40 12.93
N THR A 438 -32.03 7.34 11.64
CA THR A 438 -33.12 6.50 11.12
C THR A 438 -32.61 5.52 10.05
N THR A 439 -33.51 4.78 9.41
CA THR A 439 -33.20 3.86 8.31
C THR A 439 -33.99 4.21 7.05
N ASP A 440 -34.41 5.47 6.93
CA ASP A 440 -35.22 5.99 5.81
C ASP A 440 -34.33 6.47 4.66
N ASP A 441 -33.24 5.74 4.40
CA ASP A 441 -32.34 6.02 3.29
C ASP A 441 -32.93 5.58 1.96
N TYR A 442 -32.49 6.20 0.86
CA TYR A 442 -32.90 5.79 -0.49
C TYR A 442 -31.82 6.08 -1.54
N ILE A 443 -31.82 5.29 -2.61
CA ILE A 443 -30.92 5.49 -3.75
C ILE A 443 -31.53 6.51 -4.72
N ILE A 444 -30.82 7.60 -4.99
CA ILE A 444 -31.20 8.65 -5.92
C ILE A 444 -30.89 8.20 -7.35
N GLY A 445 -31.94 7.83 -8.08
CA GLY A 445 -31.84 7.48 -9.51
C GLY A 445 -31.17 6.14 -9.80
N GLY A 446 -31.12 5.24 -8.81
CA GLY A 446 -30.61 3.87 -8.95
C GLY A 446 -29.08 3.76 -9.07
N VAL A 447 -28.61 2.51 -9.19
CA VAL A 447 -27.18 2.20 -9.41
C VAL A 447 -26.81 2.50 -10.86
N LYS A 448 -25.69 3.19 -11.05
CA LYS A 448 -25.24 3.71 -12.35
C LYS A 448 -23.80 3.32 -12.64
N LYS A 449 -23.44 3.27 -13.92
CA LYS A 449 -22.03 3.13 -14.34
C LYS A 449 -21.28 4.45 -14.15
N ILE A 450 -20.07 4.37 -13.63
CA ILE A 450 -19.18 5.53 -13.42
C ILE A 450 -18.93 6.22 -14.76
N SER A 451 -18.49 5.46 -15.77
CA SER A 451 -18.14 5.99 -17.09
C SER A 451 -19.29 6.74 -17.77
N SER A 452 -20.55 6.40 -17.51
CA SER A 452 -21.69 7.07 -18.13
C SER A 452 -22.01 8.42 -17.50
N HIS A 453 -21.79 8.59 -16.20
CA HIS A 453 -22.25 9.75 -15.42
C HIS A 453 -21.14 10.61 -14.83
N TRP A 454 -19.89 10.17 -14.96
CA TRP A 454 -18.67 10.93 -14.65
C TRP A 454 -17.82 11.01 -15.91
N PRO A 455 -18.27 11.71 -16.98
CA PRO A 455 -17.55 11.82 -18.25
C PRO A 455 -16.09 12.23 -18.11
N SER A 456 -15.73 13.06 -17.13
CA SER A 456 -14.35 13.49 -16.92
C SER A 456 -13.40 12.35 -16.51
N LEU A 457 -13.95 11.26 -15.96
CA LEU A 457 -13.18 10.08 -15.53
C LEU A 457 -13.03 9.02 -16.62
N ARG A 458 -13.67 9.16 -17.80
CA ARG A 458 -13.64 8.14 -18.87
C ARG A 458 -12.24 7.85 -19.41
N SER A 459 -11.37 8.85 -19.45
CA SER A 459 -9.98 8.71 -19.89
C SER A 459 -9.03 8.28 -18.77
N ILE A 460 -9.51 8.24 -17.53
CA ILE A 460 -8.72 7.97 -16.33
C ILE A 460 -9.00 6.56 -15.80
N LEU A 461 -10.26 6.15 -15.79
CA LEU A 461 -10.72 4.86 -15.27
C LEU A 461 -11.13 3.89 -16.39
N PRO A 462 -10.86 2.57 -16.22
CA PRO A 462 -10.15 1.95 -15.10
C PRO A 462 -8.62 2.12 -15.17
N ARG A 463 -7.95 2.09 -14.02
CA ARG A 463 -6.48 2.03 -13.95
C ARG A 463 -5.97 0.60 -14.13
N LYS A 464 -4.95 0.43 -14.98
CA LYS A 464 -4.23 -0.85 -15.13
C LYS A 464 -3.34 -1.14 -13.92
N ASN A 465 -3.01 -2.40 -13.69
CA ASN A 465 -2.23 -2.88 -12.55
C ASN A 465 -0.74 -2.92 -12.80
N ARG A 466 -0.22 -1.79 -13.29
CA ARG A 466 1.17 -1.60 -13.64
C ARG A 466 1.81 -0.66 -12.62
N GLY A 467 2.85 -1.14 -11.95
CA GLY A 467 3.71 -0.33 -11.10
C GLY A 467 4.85 0.29 -11.90
N LEU A 468 5.21 1.52 -11.54
CA LEU A 468 6.45 2.14 -11.96
C LEU A 468 7.60 1.57 -11.13
N ASP A 469 8.75 1.39 -11.75
CA ASP A 469 9.94 0.91 -11.06
C ASP A 469 10.52 1.97 -10.11
N VAL A 470 10.65 3.21 -10.57
CA VAL A 470 11.29 4.32 -9.86
C VAL A 470 10.48 5.59 -10.13
N HIS A 471 10.31 6.44 -9.10
CA HIS A 471 9.57 7.70 -9.17
C HIS A 471 10.51 8.90 -9.37
N ASP A 472 10.08 10.01 -9.97
CA ASP A 472 10.98 11.16 -10.21
C ASP A 472 11.49 11.80 -8.91
N HIS A 473 10.77 11.62 -7.80
CA HIS A 473 11.22 12.03 -6.47
C HIS A 473 12.47 11.31 -6.00
N THR A 474 12.86 10.19 -6.64
CA THR A 474 14.11 9.47 -6.36
C THR A 474 15.32 10.06 -7.03
N ILE A 475 15.13 11.09 -7.85
CA ILE A 475 16.21 11.92 -8.34
C ILE A 475 16.55 12.86 -7.18
N PRO A 476 17.79 12.87 -6.66
CA PRO A 476 18.15 13.70 -5.52
C PRO A 476 17.94 15.17 -5.88
N ASP A 477 16.82 15.75 -5.44
CA ASP A 477 16.75 17.20 -5.28
C ASP A 477 17.61 17.54 -4.06
N ALA A 478 18.25 18.71 -4.06
CA ALA A 478 19.15 19.16 -3.01
C ALA A 478 18.51 19.24 -1.60
N ARG A 479 17.19 19.02 -1.53
CA ARG A 479 16.34 18.97 -0.32
C ARG A 479 16.04 17.55 0.19
N SER A 480 16.37 16.51 -0.58
CA SER A 480 16.18 15.12 -0.19
C SER A 480 17.24 14.74 0.84
N HIS A 481 16.89 14.84 2.13
CA HIS A 481 17.73 14.39 3.23
C HIS A 481 17.82 12.86 3.37
N ARG A 482 17.68 12.11 2.26
CA ARG A 482 17.61 10.63 2.27
C ARG A 482 18.91 9.95 2.71
N ASP A 483 20.03 10.57 2.39
CA ASP A 483 21.35 10.09 2.81
C ASP A 483 21.69 10.54 4.26
N HIS A 484 20.75 11.20 4.96
CA HIS A 484 20.92 11.64 6.35
C HIS A 484 20.23 10.74 7.38
N ASP A 485 19.53 9.69 6.94
CA ASP A 485 19.18 8.55 7.81
C ASP A 485 20.42 7.66 8.05
N GLU A 486 21.63 8.16 7.79
CA GLU A 486 22.90 7.52 8.07
C GLU A 486 23.60 8.23 9.24
N LEU A 487 23.62 7.56 10.40
CA LEU A 487 24.72 7.64 11.35
C LEU A 487 25.33 6.26 11.51
#